data_AF-F7V1Z3-F1
#
_entry.id   AF-F7V1Z3-F1
#
_cell.length_a   1.000
_cell.length_b   1.000
_cell.length_c   1.000
_cell.angle_alpha   90.00
_cell.angle_beta   90.00
_cell.angle_gamma   90.00
#
_symmetry.space_group_name_H-M   'P 1'
#
loop_
_entity.id
_entity.type
_entity.pdbx_description
1 polymer ?
#
loop_
_entity_poly.entity_id
_entity_poly.type
_entity_poly.pdbx_seq_one_letter_code
_entity_poly.pdbx_strand_id
1 'polypeptide(L)' 'MHQDQDYHCVHRYAAKALAIVPHSADIYYWLIHAIHKQGHTEIARSELRTAKHRLLDEDYATLENRLAVEANMT' A
#
# COMPACT_ATOMS: atom_id res chain seq x y z
N MET A 1 -18.32 -5.00 -19.98
CA MET A 1 -17.92 -5.74 -18.77
C MET A 1 -17.27 -4.74 -17.85
N HIS A 2 -17.85 -4.48 -16.68
CA HIS A 2 -17.32 -3.53 -15.71
C HIS A 2 -15.98 -4.07 -15.19
N GLN A 3 -14.87 -3.48 -15.63
CA GLN A 3 -13.57 -3.64 -14.98
C GLN A 3 -13.59 -2.79 -13.71
N ASP A 4 -14.43 -3.16 -12.74
CA ASP A 4 -14.28 -2.61 -11.40
C ASP A 4 -13.01 -3.24 -10.83
N GLN A 5 -11.94 -2.45 -10.79
CA GLN A 5 -10.72 -2.82 -10.07
C GLN A 5 -11.13 -3.05 -8.61
N ASP A 6 -11.26 -4.31 -8.19
CA ASP A 6 -11.74 -4.68 -6.85
C ASP A 6 -10.64 -4.42 -5.80
N TYR A 7 -10.46 -3.14 -5.51
CA TYR A 7 -9.53 -2.67 -4.51
C TYR A 7 -9.94 -3.12 -3.11
N HIS A 8 -11.22 -3.43 -2.86
CA HIS A 8 -11.66 -3.97 -1.57
C HIS A 8 -11.03 -5.34 -1.30
N CYS A 9 -11.01 -6.22 -2.31
CA CYS A 9 -10.30 -7.48 -2.22
C CYS A 9 -8.80 -7.30 -2.03
N VAL A 10 -8.16 -6.39 -2.79
CA VAL A 10 -6.71 -6.14 -2.66
C VAL A 10 -6.36 -5.67 -1.25
N HIS A 11 -7.07 -4.68 -0.72
CA HIS A 11 -6.91 -4.21 0.67
C HIS A 11 -7.06 -5.39 1.65
N ARG A 12 -8.17 -6.15 1.54
CA ARG A 12 -8.46 -7.25 2.47
C ARG A 12 -7.36 -8.32 2.50
N TYR A 13 -6.84 -8.71 1.34
CA TYR A 13 -5.82 -9.76 1.26
C TYR A 13 -4.43 -9.24 1.61
N ALA A 14 -4.09 -7.99 1.26
CA ALA A 14 -2.83 -7.37 1.68
C ALA A 14 -2.75 -7.22 3.22
N ALA A 15 -3.84 -6.81 3.87
CA ALA A 15 -3.91 -6.74 5.33
C ALA A 15 -3.70 -8.12 5.99
N LYS A 16 -4.29 -9.18 5.43
CA LYS A 16 -4.04 -10.57 5.89
C LYS A 16 -2.60 -11.01 5.66
N ALA A 17 -2.01 -10.66 4.52
CA ALA A 17 -0.63 -11.02 4.21
C ALA A 17 0.36 -10.30 5.13
N LEU A 18 0.12 -9.04 5.50
CA LEU A 18 0.93 -8.31 6.49
C LEU A 18 0.88 -8.92 7.89
N ALA A 19 -0.22 -9.60 8.24
CA ALA A 19 -0.30 -10.33 9.51
C ALA A 19 0.64 -11.56 9.55
N ILE A 20 1.03 -12.07 8.39
CA ILE A 20 1.94 -13.22 8.24
C ILE A 20 3.37 -12.74 7.99
N VAL A 21 3.54 -11.73 7.13
CA VAL A 21 4.83 -11.16 6.72
C VAL A 21 4.79 -9.64 6.93
N PRO A 22 5.08 -9.14 8.15
CA PRO A 22 4.89 -7.73 8.49
C PRO A 22 5.96 -6.78 7.93
N HIS A 23 7.04 -7.31 7.35
CA HIS A 23 8.20 -6.55 6.89
C HIS A 23 8.37 -6.59 5.36
N SER A 24 7.26 -6.54 4.60
CA SER A 24 7.29 -6.57 3.14
C SER A 24 6.83 -5.26 2.53
N ALA A 25 7.75 -4.57 1.83
CA ALA A 25 7.44 -3.36 1.07
C ALA A 25 6.36 -3.60 -0.01
N ASP A 26 6.38 -4.77 -0.66
CA ASP A 26 5.39 -5.11 -1.69
C ASP A 26 3.98 -5.22 -1.14
N ILE A 27 3.81 -5.84 0.04
CA ILE A 27 2.48 -5.98 0.64
C ILE A 27 1.98 -4.61 1.11
N TYR A 28 2.87 -3.79 1.69
CA TYR A 28 2.54 -2.41 2.04
C TYR A 28 2.14 -1.59 0.81
N TYR A 29 2.84 -1.74 -0.31
CA TYR A 29 2.48 -1.07 -1.56
C TYR A 29 1.04 -1.39 -1.97
N TRP A 30 0.69 -2.68 -2.07
CA TRP A 30 -0.66 -3.07 -2.49
C TRP A 30 -1.74 -2.65 -1.49
N LEU A 31 -1.44 -2.68 -0.20
CA LEU A 31 -2.33 -2.18 0.85
C LEU A 31 -2.61 -0.68 0.67
N ILE A 32 -1.56 0.13 0.65
CA ILE A 32 -1.65 1.59 0.57
C ILE A 32 -2.29 2.02 -0.74
N HIS A 33 -1.88 1.39 -1.86
CA HIS A 33 -2.43 1.66 -3.18
C HIS A 33 -3.95 1.39 -3.22
N ALA A 34 -4.40 0.23 -2.72
CA ALA A 34 -5.81 -0.13 -2.72
C ALA A 34 -6.65 0.80 -1.84
N ILE A 35 -6.14 1.18 -0.66
CA ILE A 35 -6.80 2.13 0.24
C ILE A 35 -6.90 3.52 -0.43
N HIS A 36 -5.84 3.97 -1.09
CA HIS A 36 -5.84 5.24 -1.82
C HIS A 36 -6.85 5.25 -2.97
N LYS A 37 -6.93 4.17 -3.76
CA LYS A 37 -7.89 4.03 -4.87
C LYS A 37 -9.35 3.93 -4.41
N GLN A 38 -9.59 3.53 -3.17
CA GLN A 38 -10.91 3.60 -2.52
C GLN A 38 -11.28 5.03 -2.03
N GLY A 39 -10.38 6.01 -2.17
CA GLY A 39 -10.58 7.39 -1.71
C GLY A 39 -10.24 7.62 -0.23
N HIS A 40 -9.65 6.63 0.45
CA HIS A 40 -9.33 6.69 1.87
C HIS A 40 -7.92 7.25 2.14
N THR A 41 -7.63 8.46 1.64
CA THR A 41 -6.27 9.04 1.65
C THR A 41 -5.64 9.16 3.05
N GLU A 42 -6.41 9.50 4.08
CA GLU A 42 -5.88 9.58 5.46
C GLU A 42 -5.41 8.23 5.98
N ILE A 43 -6.15 7.17 5.65
CA ILE A 43 -5.81 5.80 6.06
C ILE A 43 -4.54 5.37 5.32
N ALA A 44 -4.45 5.64 4.02
CA ALA A 44 -3.26 5.35 3.22
C ALA A 44 -2.00 6.03 3.79
N ARG A 45 -2.11 7.30 4.21
CA ARG A 45 -1.02 8.02 4.89
C ARG A 45 -0.66 7.42 6.25
N SER A 46 -1.66 6.94 6.99
CA SER A 46 -1.41 6.25 8.26
C SER A 46 -0.66 4.94 8.06
N GLU A 47 -1.05 4.14 7.06
CA GLU A 47 -0.35 2.91 6.72
C GLU A 47 1.08 3.15 6.23
N LEU A 48 1.33 4.23 5.49
CA LEU A 48 2.70 4.62 5.11
C LEU A 48 3.56 4.95 6.34
N ARG A 49 3.02 5.67 7.34
CA ARG A 49 3.73 5.92 8.60
C ARG A 49 4.00 4.63 9.37
N THR A 50 3.06 3.69 9.38
CA THR A 50 3.26 2.37 9.96
C THR A 50 4.37 1.60 9.26
N ALA A 51 4.38 1.63 7.92
CA ALA A 51 5.43 1.01 7.12
C ALA A 51 6.81 1.58 7.46
N LYS A 52 6.93 2.90 7.62
CA LYS A 52 8.18 3.57 8.04
C LYS A 52 8.75 3.04 9.36
N HIS A 53 7.90 2.63 10.29
CA HIS A 53 8.32 2.10 11.58
C HIS A 53 8.67 0.62 11.56
N ARG A 54 8.28 -0.11 10.51
CA ARG A 54 8.39 -1.58 10.44
C ARG A 54 9.36 -2.07 9.38
N LEU A 55 9.56 -1.30 8.32
CA LEU A 55 10.48 -1.65 7.24
C LEU A 55 11.89 -1.13 7.54
N LEU A 56 12.87 -1.75 6.90
CA LEU A 56 14.22 -1.17 6.81
C LEU A 56 14.17 0.09 5.94
N ASP A 57 15.12 1.00 6.14
CA ASP A 57 15.17 2.28 5.42
C ASP A 57 15.21 2.07 3.89
N GLU A 58 15.91 1.05 3.41
CA GLU A 58 16.00 0.70 1.98
C GLU A 58 14.67 0.20 1.40
N ASP A 59 13.96 -0.63 2.14
CA ASP A 59 12.64 -1.16 1.77
C ASP A 59 11.58 -0.05 1.81
N TYR A 60 11.65 0.83 2.81
CA TYR A 60 10.78 1.99 2.92
C TYR A 60 11.02 2.99 1.79
N ALA A 61 12.28 3.29 1.45
CA ALA A 61 12.61 4.16 0.33
C ALA A 61 12.11 3.59 -1.00
N THR A 62 12.21 2.27 -1.19
CA THR A 62 11.66 1.57 -2.36
C THR A 62 10.14 1.73 -2.44
N LEU A 63 9.44 1.56 -1.32
CA LEU A 63 8.00 1.77 -1.22
C LEU A 63 7.60 3.22 -1.55
N GLU A 64 8.25 4.22 -0.94
CA GLU A 64 7.97 5.64 -1.19
C GLU A 64 8.17 6.01 -2.66
N ASN A 65 9.29 5.58 -3.26
CA ASN A 65 9.58 5.86 -4.67
C ASN A 65 8.50 5.26 -5.58
N ARG A 66 8.08 4.02 -5.32
CA ARG A 66 7.05 3.34 -6.12
C ARG A 66 5.70 4.06 -6.04
N LEU A 67 5.29 4.48 -4.85
CA LEU A 67 4.05 5.25 -4.65
C LEU A 67 4.12 6.64 -5.29
N ALA A 68 5.27 7.30 -5.24
CA ALA A 68 5.48 8.63 -5.85
C ALA A 68 5.45 8.58 -7.38
N VAL A 69 6.09 7.58 -7.99
CA VAL A 69 6.04 7.36 -9.45
C VAL A 69 4.61 7.17 -9.91
N GLU A 70 3.82 6.40 -9.17
CA GLU A 70 2.41 6.18 -9.48
C GLU A 70 1.55 7.43 -9.34
N ALA A 71 1.74 8.22 -8.29
CA ALA A 71 1.03 9.49 -8.11
C ALA A 71 1.27 10.49 -9.25
N ASN A 72 2.43 10.41 -9.92
CA ASN A 72 2.77 11.25 -11.06
C ASN A 72 2.23 10.72 -12.40
N MET A 73 1.67 9.51 -12.45
CA MET A 73 1.12 8.89 -13.68
C MET A 73 -0.41 9.03 -13.81
N THR A 74 -1.10 9.52 -12.78
CA THR A 74 -2.56 9.71 -12.73
C THR A 74 -2.93 11.17 -12.57
#